data_AF-A0A6U1XIK0-F1
#
_entry.id   AF-A0A6U1XIK0-F1
#
_cell.length_a   1.000
_cell.length_b   1.000
_cell.length_c   1.000
_cell.angle_alpha   90.00
_cell.angle_beta   90.00
_cell.angle_gamma   90.00
#
_symmetry.space_group_name_H-M   'P 1'
#
loop_
_entity.id
_entity.type
_entity.pdbx_description
1 polymer ?
#
loop_
_entity_poly.entity_id
_entity_poly.type
_entity_poly.pdbx_seq_one_letter_code
_entity_poly.pdbx_strand_id
1 'polypeptide(L)'
;MKPTKQPLTAACTETIKPPHKLTPEQQDALDFFTTNLPRIKTHEIAEKHSHEEIQVFKQSKIKLSSIPSGSFWHWNQTKQKQIVDIEQHNVTVQFRKLIPRKKCIQDPTPLPELRLWHFTFTDPQDDIPIHVLWYQRGYNEHEPQALELENYSFLAAFMTPSDAQQFWPSTDQNNQ
;
A
#
# COMPACT_ATOMS: atom_id res chain seq x y z
N MET A 1 -7.88 49.96 26.91
CA MET A 1 -7.52 48.84 26.02
C MET A 1 -6.58 47.91 26.77
N LYS A 2 -6.99 46.68 27.08
CA LYS A 2 -6.16 45.69 27.79
C LYS A 2 -5.54 44.75 26.77
N PRO A 3 -4.22 44.47 26.80
CA PRO A 3 -3.59 43.55 25.87
C PRO A 3 -3.93 42.10 26.24
N THR A 4 -4.59 41.41 25.33
CA THR A 4 -4.88 39.97 25.40
C THR A 4 -3.60 39.20 25.16
N LYS A 5 -3.06 38.55 26.20
CA LYS A 5 -1.94 37.61 26.06
C LYS A 5 -2.42 36.35 25.34
N GLN A 6 -1.91 36.10 24.14
CA GLN A 6 -2.09 34.82 23.45
C GLN A 6 -1.20 33.75 24.12
N PRO A 7 -1.70 32.52 24.32
CA PRO A 7 -0.89 31.43 24.89
C PRO A 7 0.06 30.87 23.82
N LEU A 8 1.36 30.84 24.16
CA LEU A 8 2.38 30.10 23.43
C LEU A 8 2.05 28.61 23.50
N THR A 9 1.68 28.03 22.35
CA THR A 9 1.57 26.59 22.15
C THR A 9 2.93 25.93 22.40
N ALA A 10 3.01 25.11 23.44
CA ALA A 10 4.18 24.31 23.77
C ALA A 10 4.43 23.30 22.64
N ALA A 11 5.52 23.51 21.89
CA ALA A 11 6.09 22.47 21.04
C ALA A 11 6.62 21.36 21.95
N CYS A 12 5.95 20.21 21.93
CA CYS A 12 6.36 19.01 22.65
C CYS A 12 7.63 18.48 21.98
N THR A 13 8.80 18.84 22.51
CA THR A 13 10.10 18.35 22.07
C THR A 13 10.25 16.91 22.57
N GLU A 14 9.90 15.96 21.71
CA GLU A 14 10.23 14.54 21.94
C GLU A 14 11.76 14.40 21.96
N THR A 15 12.26 13.80 23.05
CA THR A 15 13.68 13.51 23.28
C THR A 15 14.21 12.64 22.13
N ILE A 16 15.12 13.20 21.32
CA ILE A 16 15.73 12.52 20.18
C ILE A 16 16.67 11.42 20.71
N LYS A 17 16.15 10.20 20.83
CA LYS A 17 16.97 9.00 20.91
C LYS A 17 17.80 8.89 19.61
N PRO A 18 19.03 8.35 19.67
CA PRO A 18 19.78 8.05 18.45
C PRO A 18 18.91 7.22 17.50
N PRO A 19 19.00 7.45 16.18
CA PRO A 19 18.09 6.87 15.20
C PRO A 19 18.07 5.35 15.42
N HIS A 20 16.91 4.84 15.82
CA HIS A 20 16.72 3.40 15.95
C HIS A 20 17.06 2.78 14.60
N LYS A 21 18.03 1.86 14.60
CA LYS A 21 18.41 1.11 13.40
C LYS A 21 17.12 0.56 12.76
N LEU A 22 16.89 0.92 11.50
CA LEU A 22 15.73 0.46 10.75
C LEU A 22 15.77 -1.07 10.69
N THR A 23 14.60 -1.70 10.80
CA THR A 23 14.49 -3.14 10.49
C THR A 23 14.74 -3.34 8.99
N PRO A 24 15.14 -4.54 8.53
CA PRO A 24 15.30 -4.82 7.10
C PRO A 24 14.06 -4.42 6.30
N GLU A 25 12.86 -4.75 6.80
CA GLU A 25 11.60 -4.38 6.16
C GLU A 25 11.38 -2.85 6.05
N GLN A 26 11.81 -2.08 7.04
CA GLN A 26 11.74 -0.62 7.02
C GLN A 26 12.76 -0.03 6.04
N GLN A 27 13.95 -0.65 5.93
CA GLN A 27 14.96 -0.26 4.97
C GLN A 27 14.48 -0.51 3.54
N ASP A 28 13.93 -1.69 3.24
CA ASP A 28 13.37 -2.02 1.92
C ASP A 28 12.32 -0.98 1.49
N ALA A 29 11.46 -0.55 2.43
CA ALA A 29 10.45 0.46 2.18
C ALA A 29 11.04 1.86 1.91
N LEU A 30 12.08 2.23 2.66
CA LEU A 30 12.80 3.48 2.45
C LEU A 30 13.55 3.48 1.12
N ASP A 31 14.16 2.37 0.75
CA ASP A 31 14.88 2.21 -0.52
C ASP A 31 13.91 2.34 -1.69
N PHE A 32 12.77 1.65 -1.64
CA PHE A 32 11.71 1.78 -2.64
C PHE A 32 11.25 3.23 -2.81
N PHE A 33 10.98 3.92 -1.69
CA PHE A 33 10.55 5.31 -1.71
C PHE A 33 11.63 6.22 -2.31
N THR A 34 12.88 6.04 -1.91
CA THR A 34 14.02 6.85 -2.37
C THR A 34 14.25 6.68 -3.87
N THR A 35 14.23 5.44 -4.38
CA THR A 35 14.35 5.15 -5.81
C THR A 35 13.23 5.81 -6.63
N ASN A 36 12.01 5.85 -6.10
CA ASN A 36 10.85 6.42 -6.79
C ASN A 36 10.64 7.92 -6.50
N LEU A 37 11.39 8.53 -5.60
CA LEU A 37 11.20 9.91 -5.17
C LEU A 37 11.22 10.93 -6.32
N PRO A 38 12.14 10.84 -7.31
CA PRO A 38 12.11 11.74 -8.47
C PRO A 38 10.78 11.67 -9.23
N ARG A 39 10.25 10.46 -9.47
CA ARG A 39 8.98 10.23 -10.18
C ARG A 39 7.76 10.70 -9.37
N ILE A 40 7.81 10.53 -8.04
CA ILE A 40 6.76 11.01 -7.13
C ILE A 40 6.68 12.54 -7.20
N LYS A 41 7.84 13.22 -7.21
CA LYS A 41 7.91 14.69 -7.25
C LYS A 41 7.43 15.28 -8.57
N THR A 42 7.65 14.62 -9.70
CA THR A 42 7.20 15.10 -11.02
C THR A 42 5.70 14.90 -11.26
N HIS A 43 4.99 14.21 -10.36
CA HIS A 43 3.58 13.81 -10.52
C HIS A 43 3.33 12.94 -11.75
N GLU A 44 4.38 12.35 -12.31
CA GLU A 44 4.26 11.38 -13.40
C GLU A 44 3.64 10.05 -12.94
N ILE A 45 3.39 9.90 -11.63
CA ILE A 45 2.61 8.82 -11.04
C ILE A 45 1.14 9.25 -10.95
N ALA A 46 0.59 9.77 -12.04
CA ALA A 46 -0.83 9.62 -12.29
C ALA A 46 -0.98 8.27 -13.00
N GLU A 47 -1.90 7.46 -12.52
CA GLU A 47 -2.36 6.22 -13.14
C GLU A 47 -1.66 4.92 -12.72
N LYS A 48 -2.53 3.99 -12.32
CA LYS A 48 -2.30 2.59 -12.00
C LYS A 48 -1.32 1.92 -12.98
N HIS A 49 -0.02 1.94 -12.68
CA HIS A 49 0.91 1.04 -13.36
C HIS A 49 0.73 -0.37 -12.79
N SER A 50 0.54 -1.33 -13.69
CA SER A 50 -0.17 -2.60 -13.47
C SER A 50 0.48 -3.62 -12.53
N HIS A 51 1.55 -3.28 -11.82
CA HIS A 51 2.25 -4.23 -10.94
C HIS A 51 2.74 -3.63 -9.61
N GLU A 52 2.83 -2.30 -9.48
CA GLU A 52 3.24 -1.61 -8.25
C GLU A 52 2.20 -0.54 -7.93
N GLU A 53 1.25 -0.86 -7.05
CA GLU A 53 0.21 0.10 -6.66
C GLU A 53 0.85 1.19 -5.77
N ILE A 54 1.34 2.26 -6.39
CA ILE A 54 1.71 3.52 -5.73
C ILE A 54 0.55 4.50 -5.91
N GLN A 55 0.13 5.16 -4.83
CA GLN A 55 -0.84 6.24 -4.89
C GLN A 55 -0.26 7.49 -4.22
N VAL A 56 -0.27 8.61 -4.94
CA VAL A 56 0.26 9.90 -4.48
C VAL A 56 -0.89 10.87 -4.24
N PHE A 57 -0.89 11.54 -3.09
CA PHE A 57 -1.89 12.53 -2.72
C PHE A 57 -1.23 13.82 -2.26
N LYS A 58 -1.60 14.95 -2.87
CA LYS A 58 -1.26 16.29 -2.40
C LYS A 58 -2.42 16.89 -1.61
N GLN A 59 -2.46 16.62 -0.32
CA GLN A 59 -3.48 17.17 0.56
C GLN A 59 -2.94 17.31 1.98
N SER A 60 -3.49 18.23 2.76
CA SER A 60 -2.97 18.53 4.09
C SER A 60 -3.01 17.33 5.04
N LYS A 61 -4.02 16.45 4.92
CA LYS A 61 -4.20 15.28 5.78
C LYS A 61 -4.89 14.13 5.05
N ILE A 62 -4.30 12.93 5.11
CA ILE A 62 -5.00 11.67 4.83
C ILE A 62 -5.60 11.11 6.11
N LYS A 63 -6.90 10.82 6.09
CA LYS A 63 -7.55 10.02 7.14
C LYS A 63 -7.35 8.54 6.83
N LEU A 64 -7.04 7.70 7.82
CA LEU A 64 -6.96 6.25 7.58
C LEU A 64 -8.28 5.67 7.05
N SER A 65 -9.41 6.27 7.43
CA SER A 65 -10.74 5.88 6.96
C SER A 65 -10.99 6.17 5.48
N SER A 66 -10.19 7.04 4.84
CA SER A 66 -10.31 7.31 3.39
C SER A 66 -9.49 6.34 2.55
N ILE A 67 -8.64 5.51 3.17
CA ILE A 67 -7.88 4.49 2.46
C ILE A 67 -8.83 3.31 2.18
N PRO A 68 -8.90 2.81 0.92
CA PRO A 68 -9.76 1.68 0.57
C PRO A 68 -9.53 0.47 1.50
N SER A 69 -10.62 -0.12 1.99
CA SER A 69 -10.63 -1.26 2.89
C SER A 69 -11.82 -2.17 2.58
N GLY A 70 -11.80 -3.40 3.07
CA GLY A 70 -12.89 -4.36 2.86
C GLY A 70 -14.07 -4.14 3.79
N SER A 71 -15.16 -4.88 3.56
CA SER A 71 -16.34 -4.89 4.42
C SER A 71 -15.99 -5.32 5.85
N PHE A 72 -15.15 -6.35 6.00
CA PHE A 72 -14.83 -7.00 7.28
C PHE A 72 -13.51 -6.55 7.94
N TRP A 73 -12.71 -5.70 7.29
CA TRP A 73 -11.39 -5.28 7.79
C TRP A 73 -11.11 -3.80 7.56
N HIS A 74 -10.15 -3.25 8.31
CA HIS A 74 -9.69 -1.87 8.22
C HIS A 74 -8.17 -1.77 8.36
N TRP A 75 -7.59 -0.66 7.92
CA TRP A 75 -6.17 -0.37 8.14
C TRP A 75 -5.91 0.06 9.59
N ASN A 76 -4.92 -0.56 10.21
CA ASN A 76 -4.41 -0.18 11.51
C ASN A 76 -2.93 0.19 11.41
N GLN A 77 -2.56 1.32 12.00
CA GLN A 77 -1.17 1.76 12.07
C GLN A 77 -0.36 0.91 13.05
N THR A 78 0.86 0.53 12.66
CA THR A 78 1.84 -0.05 13.58
C THR A 78 2.39 1.02 14.53
N LYS A 79 2.76 0.64 15.76
CA LYS A 79 3.15 1.59 16.83
C LYS A 79 4.33 2.51 16.46
N GLN A 80 5.19 2.11 15.54
CA GLN A 80 6.41 2.85 15.21
C GLN A 80 6.23 3.71 13.96
N LYS A 81 6.40 5.02 14.13
CA LYS A 81 6.60 6.00 13.06
C LYS A 81 8.11 6.22 12.93
N GLN A 82 8.61 6.22 11.71
CA GLN A 82 10.01 6.55 11.40
C GLN A 82 10.08 7.94 10.79
N ILE A 83 11.18 8.64 11.07
CA ILE A 83 11.53 9.92 10.46
C ILE A 83 12.98 9.77 10.01
N VAL A 84 13.24 10.01 8.73
CA VAL A 84 14.57 9.85 8.12
C VAL A 84 14.83 11.02 7.19
N ASP A 85 16.02 11.59 7.29
CA ASP A 85 16.50 12.61 6.36
C ASP A 85 17.18 11.93 5.16
N ILE A 86 16.68 12.23 3.97
CA ILE A 86 17.26 11.75 2.71
C ILE A 86 18.12 12.87 2.15
N GLU A 87 19.39 12.90 2.56
CA GLU A 87 20.35 13.97 2.24
C GLU A 87 20.45 14.23 0.73
N GLN A 88 20.48 13.17 -0.08
CA GLN A 88 20.57 13.24 -1.54
C GLN A 88 19.45 14.07 -2.20
N HIS A 89 18.30 14.15 -1.53
CA HIS A 89 17.12 14.85 -2.02
C HIS A 89 16.73 16.07 -1.17
N ASN A 90 17.47 16.34 -0.09
CA ASN A 90 17.17 17.37 0.90
C ASN A 90 15.70 17.32 1.38
N VAL A 91 15.24 16.12 1.74
CA VAL A 91 13.87 15.87 2.18
C VAL A 91 13.88 15.04 3.46
N THR A 92 13.11 15.47 4.45
CA THR A 92 12.76 14.65 5.61
C THR A 92 11.50 13.85 5.30
N VAL A 93 11.61 12.52 5.31
CA VAL A 93 10.46 11.63 5.14
C VAL A 93 10.03 11.05 6.47
N GLN A 94 8.74 11.14 6.73
CA GLN A 94 8.07 10.36 7.75
C GLN A 94 7.41 9.15 7.12
N PHE A 95 7.59 7.96 7.69
CA PHE A 95 6.87 6.78 7.20
C PHE A 95 6.40 5.85 8.30
N ARG A 96 5.36 5.08 7.99
CA ARG A 96 4.75 4.09 8.89
C ARG A 96 4.14 2.95 8.09
N LYS A 97 4.11 1.77 8.72
CA LYS A 97 3.42 0.59 8.20
C LYS A 97 1.96 0.59 8.66
N LEU A 98 1.07 0.22 7.75
CA LEU A 98 -0.34 -0.04 7.97
C LEU A 98 -0.58 -1.53 7.69
N ILE A 99 -1.32 -2.17 8.59
CA ILE A 99 -1.68 -3.59 8.50
C ILE A 99 -3.20 -3.77 8.56
N PRO A 100 -3.76 -4.77 7.85
CA PRO A 100 -5.16 -5.12 7.97
C PRO A 100 -5.49 -5.60 9.38
N ARG A 101 -6.64 -5.20 9.90
CA ARG A 101 -7.23 -5.70 11.15
C ARG A 101 -8.72 -5.95 10.96
N LYS A 102 -9.24 -6.99 11.60
CA LYS A 102 -10.68 -7.30 11.56
C LYS A 102 -11.47 -6.17 12.22
N LYS A 103 -12.63 -5.83 11.65
CA LYS A 103 -13.60 -4.94 12.30
C LYS A 103 -14.38 -5.69 13.39
N CYS A 104 -14.74 -6.94 13.12
CA CYS A 104 -15.36 -7.86 14.07
C CYS A 104 -14.47 -9.08 14.29
N ILE A 105 -14.14 -9.39 15.55
CA ILE A 105 -13.27 -10.53 15.88
C ILE A 105 -13.91 -11.87 15.47
N GLN A 106 -15.24 -11.96 15.52
CA GLN A 106 -16.00 -13.17 15.20
C GLN A 106 -16.17 -13.42 13.70
N ASP A 107 -15.83 -12.45 12.85
CA ASP A 107 -15.93 -12.63 11.40
C ASP A 107 -14.97 -13.75 10.96
N PRO A 108 -15.45 -14.82 10.30
CA PRO A 108 -14.60 -15.94 9.90
C PRO A 108 -13.66 -15.58 8.74
N THR A 109 -13.91 -14.48 8.03
CA THR A 109 -13.17 -14.12 6.82
C THR A 109 -11.69 -13.86 7.14
N PRO A 110 -10.75 -14.47 6.39
CA PRO A 110 -9.31 -14.23 6.59
C PRO A 110 -8.95 -12.79 6.23
N LEU A 111 -7.96 -12.22 6.94
CA LEU A 111 -7.43 -10.91 6.60
C LEU A 111 -6.60 -11.00 5.32
N PRO A 112 -6.63 -9.97 4.46
CA PRO A 112 -5.73 -9.94 3.33
C PRO A 112 -4.28 -9.87 3.82
N GLU A 113 -3.38 -10.57 3.17
CA GLU A 113 -1.94 -10.57 3.47
C GLU A 113 -1.23 -9.34 2.84
N LEU A 114 -1.86 -8.18 3.00
CA LEU A 114 -1.38 -6.93 2.42
C LEU A 114 -0.60 -6.13 3.47
N ARG A 115 0.45 -5.45 3.02
CA ARG A 115 1.16 -4.44 3.80
C ARG A 115 1.09 -3.13 3.03
N LEU A 116 0.78 -2.06 3.73
CA LEU A 116 0.68 -0.73 3.13
C LEU A 116 1.65 0.21 3.85
N TRP A 117 2.56 0.81 3.10
CA TRP A 117 3.45 1.83 3.61
C TRP A 117 2.88 3.20 3.30
N HIS A 118 2.84 4.07 4.31
CA HIS A 118 2.41 5.45 4.17
C HIS A 118 3.58 6.37 4.47
N PHE A 119 4.07 7.02 3.43
CA PHE A 119 5.11 8.04 3.49
C PHE A 119 4.47 9.42 3.49
N THR A 120 5.10 10.36 4.18
CA THR A 120 4.71 11.77 4.21
C THR A 120 5.98 12.59 4.21
N PHE A 121 6.08 13.52 3.27
CA PHE A 121 7.19 14.46 3.18
C PHE A 121 6.67 15.79 2.66
N THR A 122 7.42 16.86 2.88
CA THR A 122 7.12 18.18 2.32
C THR A 122 8.17 18.49 1.29
N ASP A 123 7.76 18.91 0.09
CA ASP A 123 8.72 19.46 -0.87
C ASP A 123 9.09 20.88 -0.42
N PRO A 124 10.40 21.24 -0.38
CA PRO A 124 10.83 22.60 -0.05
C PRO A 124 10.16 23.71 -0.88
N GLN A 125 9.65 23.38 -2.07
CA GLN A 125 8.99 24.34 -2.96
C GLN A 125 7.49 24.55 -2.63
N ASP A 126 6.78 23.51 -2.19
CA ASP A 126 5.31 23.51 -2.18
C ASP A 126 4.68 23.72 -0.79
N ASP A 127 5.43 23.59 0.32
CA ASP A 127 4.97 23.62 1.75
C ASP A 127 3.76 22.71 2.10
N ILE A 128 3.19 22.04 1.10
CA ILE A 128 2.08 21.11 1.21
C ILE A 128 2.65 19.71 1.41
N PRO A 129 2.19 18.97 2.45
CA PRO A 129 2.62 17.61 2.64
C PRO A 129 2.14 16.73 1.48
N ILE A 130 3.08 15.97 0.93
CA ILE A 130 2.84 14.94 -0.07
C ILE A 130 2.76 13.62 0.67
N HIS A 131 1.67 12.90 0.41
CA HIS A 131 1.42 11.58 0.97
C HIS A 131 1.60 10.53 -0.12
N VAL A 132 2.34 9.47 0.19
CA VAL A 132 2.54 8.35 -0.74
C VAL A 132 2.10 7.08 -0.04
N LEU A 133 1.20 6.34 -0.69
CA LEU A 133 0.79 5.01 -0.30
C LEU A 133 1.45 4.00 -1.24
N TRP A 134 2.16 3.03 -0.68
CA TRP A 134 2.75 1.93 -1.43
C TRP A 134 2.26 0.61 -0.89
N TYR A 135 1.62 -0.18 -1.74
CA TYR A 135 1.21 -1.53 -1.40
C TYR A 135 2.39 -2.47 -1.60
N GLN A 136 2.98 -2.92 -0.49
CA GLN A 136 3.93 -4.00 -0.51
C GLN A 136 3.14 -5.31 -0.52
N ARG A 137 3.04 -5.93 -1.70
CA ARG A 137 2.51 -7.28 -1.81
C ARG A 137 3.48 -8.24 -1.13
N GLY A 138 2.97 -9.17 -0.33
CA GLY A 138 3.77 -10.29 0.13
C GLY A 138 4.23 -11.10 -1.08
N TYR A 139 5.37 -11.79 -0.97
CA TYR A 139 5.92 -12.68 -2.01
C TYR A 139 5.00 -13.84 -2.44
N ASN A 140 3.73 -13.85 -2.03
CA ASN A 140 2.74 -14.89 -2.30
C ASN A 140 1.97 -14.68 -3.60
N GLU A 141 2.34 -13.71 -4.46
CA GLU A 141 1.81 -13.63 -5.83
C GLU A 141 2.27 -14.77 -6.76
N HIS A 142 3.05 -15.70 -6.21
CA HIS A 142 3.29 -17.02 -6.79
C HIS A 142 2.90 -18.16 -5.84
N GLU A 143 1.85 -18.03 -5.02
CA GLU A 143 0.95 -19.17 -5.09
C GLU A 143 0.37 -19.08 -6.49
N PRO A 144 0.70 -20.01 -7.42
CA PRO A 144 -0.12 -20.13 -8.61
C PRO A 144 -1.53 -20.18 -8.05
N GLN A 145 -2.39 -19.20 -8.40
CA GLN A 145 -3.82 -19.45 -8.31
C GLN A 145 -3.96 -20.84 -8.88
N ALA A 146 -4.39 -21.82 -8.08
CA ALA A 146 -4.55 -23.17 -8.58
C ALA A 146 -5.36 -22.98 -9.85
N LEU A 147 -4.71 -23.14 -11.01
CA LEU A 147 -5.30 -22.78 -12.27
C LEU A 147 -6.32 -23.88 -12.45
N GLU A 148 -7.53 -23.62 -11.98
CA GLU A 148 -8.64 -24.54 -12.17
C GLU A 148 -8.78 -24.67 -13.67
N LEU A 149 -8.49 -25.88 -14.15
CA LEU A 149 -8.47 -26.21 -15.57
C LEU A 149 -9.81 -25.80 -16.20
N GLU A 150 -10.88 -25.86 -15.42
CA GLU A 150 -12.25 -25.44 -15.70
C GLU A 150 -12.37 -23.99 -16.20
N ASN A 151 -11.57 -23.06 -15.66
CA ASN A 151 -11.58 -21.65 -16.07
C ASN A 151 -11.09 -21.45 -17.51
N TYR A 152 -10.42 -22.45 -18.08
CA TYR A 152 -9.89 -22.46 -19.44
C TYR A 152 -10.74 -23.28 -20.41
N SER A 153 -11.94 -23.73 -20.01
CA SER A 153 -12.85 -24.51 -20.85
C SER A 153 -13.23 -23.84 -22.17
N PHE A 154 -13.14 -22.51 -22.28
CA PHE A 154 -13.33 -21.79 -23.54
C PHE A 154 -12.31 -22.18 -24.63
N LEU A 155 -11.15 -22.72 -24.26
CA LEU A 155 -10.14 -23.22 -25.19
C LEU A 155 -10.58 -24.51 -25.89
N ALA A 156 -11.55 -25.25 -25.33
CA ALA A 156 -12.06 -26.49 -25.92
C ALA A 156 -12.55 -26.30 -27.36
N ALA A 157 -13.14 -25.15 -27.68
CA ALA A 157 -13.62 -24.82 -29.02
C ALA A 157 -12.52 -24.72 -30.09
N PHE A 158 -11.26 -24.59 -29.67
CA PHE A 158 -10.08 -24.49 -30.54
C PHE A 158 -9.24 -25.77 -30.57
N MET A 159 -9.65 -26.82 -29.86
CA MET A 159 -8.98 -28.11 -29.79
C MET A 159 -9.73 -29.18 -30.57
N THR A 160 -9.09 -30.33 -30.83
CA THR A 160 -9.82 -31.49 -31.34
C THR A 160 -10.77 -32.01 -30.24
N PRO A 161 -11.92 -32.61 -30.59
CA PRO A 161 -12.85 -33.14 -29.58
C PRO A 161 -12.19 -34.14 -28.63
N SER A 162 -11.26 -34.96 -29.14
CA SER A 162 -10.51 -35.94 -28.34
C SER A 162 -9.62 -35.25 -27.29
N ASP A 163 -8.92 -34.17 -27.67
CA ASP A 163 -8.05 -33.44 -26.75
C ASP A 163 -8.89 -32.64 -25.74
N ALA A 164 -9.93 -31.97 -26.20
CA ALA A 164 -10.84 -31.22 -25.35
C ALA A 164 -11.50 -32.10 -24.28
N GLN A 165 -11.94 -33.31 -24.63
CA GLN A 165 -12.55 -34.26 -23.70
C GLN A 165 -11.56 -34.80 -22.64
N GLN A 166 -10.26 -34.84 -22.95
CA GLN A 166 -9.22 -35.22 -21.99
C GLN A 166 -9.07 -34.17 -20.88
N PHE A 167 -9.27 -32.89 -21.19
CA PHE A 167 -9.14 -31.78 -20.24
C PHE A 167 -10.48 -31.39 -19.59
N TRP A 168 -11.61 -31.50 -20.30
CA TRP A 168 -12.94 -31.07 -19.85
C TRP A 168 -14.06 -32.09 -20.16
N PRO A 169 -14.06 -33.28 -19.53
CA PRO A 169 -15.00 -34.36 -19.85
C PRO A 169 -16.49 -34.02 -19.62
N SER A 170 -16.79 -32.95 -18.85
CA SER A 170 -18.15 -32.54 -18.50
C SER A 170 -18.84 -31.61 -19.51
N THR A 171 -18.16 -31.16 -20.57
CA THR A 171 -18.70 -30.13 -21.48
C THR A 171 -19.77 -30.62 -22.45
N ASP A 172 -19.93 -31.93 -22.65
CA ASP A 172 -20.83 -32.51 -23.66
C ASP A 172 -22.31 -32.65 -23.24
N GLN A 173 -22.68 -32.31 -21.99
CA GLN A 173 -24.04 -32.62 -21.49
C GLN A 173 -25.12 -31.54 -21.73
N ASN A 174 -24.79 -30.36 -22.28
CA ASN A 174 -25.72 -29.22 -22.34
C ASN A 174 -26.16 -28.76 -23.74
N ASN A 175 -25.85 -29.50 -24.82
CA ASN A 175 -26.22 -29.12 -26.20
C ASN A 175 -27.22 -30.09 -26.87
N GLN A 176 -28.05 -30.79 -26.09
CA GLN A 176 -29.20 -31.55 -26.63
C GLN A 176 -30.52 -30.84 -26.36
#